data_AF-A0A1D3UNL2-F1
#
_entry.id   AF-A0A1D3UNL2-F1
#
_cell.length_a   1.000
_cell.length_b   1.000
_cell.length_c   1.000
_cell.angle_alpha   90.00
_cell.angle_beta   90.00
_cell.angle_gamma   90.00
#
_symmetry.space_group_name_H-M   'P 1'
#
loop_
_entity.id
_entity.type
_entity.pdbx_description
1 polymer ?
#
loop_
_entity_poly.entity_id
_entity_poly.type
_entity_poly.pdbx_seq_one_letter_code
_entity_poly.pdbx_strand_id
1 'polypeptide(L)'
;MARKKLTKSSLDELAKRMPILSEALQMTYIGGYDTNDCWWRCIAYLKSCGIDYDADAAMAIASGYYGDNFDENNYAFSGNGHDHKKFASNFFSGSEEGYCSGQILVFNPNTTPGWSGNGTSSHAVIIKRYDKSGNMVVFDPQNPEEGEFVIKRSDVSSGAFVVNVK
;
A
#
# COMPACT_ATOMS: atom_id res chain seq x y z
N MET A 1 -32.09 24.85 16.42
CA MET A 1 -31.03 25.76 15.94
C MET A 1 -31.17 25.91 14.43
N ALA A 2 -31.24 27.13 13.91
CA ALA A 2 -31.33 27.36 12.46
C ALA A 2 -29.94 27.14 11.82
N ARG A 3 -29.84 26.26 10.82
CA ARG A 3 -28.62 26.10 10.01
C ARG A 3 -28.38 27.39 9.24
N LYS A 4 -27.33 28.15 9.59
CA LYS A 4 -26.88 29.30 8.82
C LYS A 4 -26.46 28.82 7.43
N LYS A 5 -27.05 29.39 6.38
CA LYS A 5 -26.61 29.13 4.99
C LYS A 5 -25.21 29.72 4.80
N LEU A 6 -24.31 28.93 4.23
CA LEU A 6 -23.00 29.40 3.80
C LEU A 6 -23.18 30.49 2.74
N THR A 7 -22.52 31.63 2.95
CA THR A 7 -22.43 32.75 2.01
C THR A 7 -20.99 32.91 1.55
N LYS A 8 -20.77 33.55 0.40
CA LYS A 8 -19.41 33.78 -0.14
C LYS A 8 -18.50 34.51 0.86
N SER A 9 -19.04 35.52 1.56
CA SER A 9 -18.34 36.24 2.63
C SER A 9 -17.92 35.33 3.79
N SER A 10 -18.79 34.40 4.21
CA SER A 10 -18.44 33.45 5.29
C SER A 10 -17.39 32.42 4.87
N LEU A 11 -17.27 32.11 3.57
CA LEU A 11 -16.21 31.23 3.05
C LEU A 11 -14.86 31.96 3.05
N ASP A 12 -14.83 33.24 2.66
CA ASP A 12 -13.61 34.06 2.66
C ASP A 12 -13.09 34.30 4.08
N GLU A 13 -13.97 34.44 5.08
CA GLU A 13 -13.59 34.51 6.49
C GLU A 13 -13.08 33.17 7.04
N LEU A 14 -13.67 32.04 6.62
CA LEU A 14 -13.21 30.70 6.97
C LEU A 14 -11.83 30.42 6.38
N ALA A 15 -11.61 30.74 5.10
CA ALA A 15 -10.34 30.54 4.41
C ALA A 15 -9.17 31.31 5.07
N LYS A 16 -9.44 32.45 5.70
CA LYS A 16 -8.43 33.22 6.47
C LYS A 16 -8.09 32.62 7.83
N ARG A 17 -8.93 31.75 8.38
CA ARG A 17 -8.80 31.18 9.73
C ARG A 17 -8.43 29.71 9.73
N MET A 18 -8.68 29.00 8.64
CA MET A 18 -8.27 27.60 8.52
C MET A 18 -6.80 27.56 8.09
N PRO A 19 -5.93 26.86 8.84
CA PRO A 19 -4.59 26.57 8.34
C PRO A 19 -4.73 25.78 7.03
N ILE A 20 -4.00 26.22 6.00
CA ILE A 20 -3.82 25.41 4.79
C ILE A 20 -3.11 24.13 5.25
N LEU A 21 -3.79 22.99 5.11
CA LEU A 21 -3.21 21.70 5.42
C LEU A 21 -1.93 21.53 4.60
N SER A 22 -0.86 21.01 5.21
CA SER A 22 0.34 20.66 4.44
C SER A 22 -0.02 19.62 3.38
N GLU A 23 0.72 19.58 2.27
CA GLU A 23 0.51 18.60 1.20
C GLU A 23 0.52 17.16 1.74
N ALA A 24 1.43 16.86 2.67
CA ALA A 24 1.45 15.58 3.39
C ALA A 24 0.13 15.29 4.11
N LEU A 25 -0.43 16.27 4.83
CA LEU A 25 -1.71 16.10 5.52
C LEU A 25 -2.88 15.97 4.53
N GLN A 26 -2.83 16.67 3.40
CA GLN A 26 -3.84 16.53 2.34
C GLN A 26 -3.78 15.12 1.73
N MET A 27 -2.59 14.58 1.50
CA MET A 27 -2.40 13.22 0.99
C MET A 27 -2.89 12.16 1.98
N THR A 28 -2.72 12.37 3.29
CA THR A 28 -3.31 11.47 4.30
C THR A 28 -4.85 11.51 4.30
N TYR A 29 -5.48 12.65 3.99
CA TYR A 29 -6.95 12.75 3.90
C TYR A 29 -7.54 12.20 2.60
N ILE A 30 -6.75 12.12 1.54
CA ILE A 30 -7.19 11.63 0.21
C ILE A 30 -6.77 10.15 0.02
N GLY A 31 -6.09 9.53 0.99
CA GLY A 31 -5.59 8.16 0.88
C GLY A 31 -4.50 8.01 -0.18
N GLY A 32 -3.77 9.11 -0.43
CA GLY A 32 -2.81 9.23 -1.53
C GLY A 32 -1.58 8.32 -1.40
N TYR A 33 -0.79 8.33 -2.45
CA TYR A 33 0.39 7.49 -2.60
C TYR A 33 1.44 7.75 -1.49
N ASP A 34 1.63 6.80 -0.56
CA ASP A 34 2.72 6.81 0.43
C ASP A 34 3.80 5.77 0.08
N THR A 35 5.01 6.22 -0.21
CA THR A 35 6.15 5.35 -0.56
C THR A 35 6.49 4.31 0.51
N ASN A 36 6.01 4.48 1.74
CA ASN A 36 6.25 3.58 2.85
C ASN A 36 5.20 2.46 2.98
N ASP A 37 4.05 2.55 2.31
CA ASP A 37 2.89 1.70 2.63
C ASP A 37 2.64 0.52 1.68
N CYS A 38 3.32 0.45 0.53
CA CYS A 38 3.05 -0.56 -0.51
C CYS A 38 2.98 -2.01 0.01
N TRP A 39 3.94 -2.40 0.85
CA TRP A 39 3.95 -3.73 1.49
C TRP A 39 2.78 -3.90 2.46
N TRP A 40 2.56 -2.90 3.31
CA TRP A 40 1.56 -2.94 4.35
C TRP A 40 0.14 -2.98 3.78
N ARG A 41 -0.12 -2.26 2.68
CA ARG A 41 -1.39 -2.35 1.95
C ARG A 41 -1.60 -3.73 1.33
N CYS A 42 -0.55 -4.40 0.86
CA CYS A 42 -0.68 -5.80 0.42
C CYS A 42 -1.05 -6.75 1.57
N ILE A 43 -0.51 -6.52 2.77
CA ILE A 43 -0.86 -7.32 3.96
C ILE A 43 -2.30 -7.03 4.40
N ALA A 44 -2.71 -5.75 4.44
CA ALA A 44 -4.09 -5.35 4.71
C ALA A 44 -5.07 -5.99 3.72
N TYR A 45 -4.75 -5.94 2.42
CA TYR A 45 -5.52 -6.56 1.34
C TYR A 45 -5.78 -8.05 1.61
N LEU A 46 -4.73 -8.81 1.95
CA LEU A 46 -4.89 -10.25 2.18
C LEU A 46 -5.60 -10.55 3.50
N LYS A 47 -5.36 -9.74 4.54
CA LYS A 47 -6.05 -9.84 5.84
C LYS A 47 -7.55 -9.64 5.67
N SER A 48 -7.96 -8.67 4.85
CA SER A 48 -9.36 -8.30 4.63
C SER A 48 -10.02 -9.05 3.47
N CYS A 49 -9.31 -9.99 2.82
CA CYS A 49 -9.78 -10.64 1.59
C CYS A 49 -10.12 -9.65 0.45
N GLY A 50 -9.40 -8.54 0.38
CA GLY A 50 -9.51 -7.50 -0.63
C GLY A 50 -10.58 -6.45 -0.34
N ILE A 51 -11.13 -6.43 0.88
CA ILE A 51 -12.16 -5.47 1.31
C ILE A 51 -11.52 -4.16 1.78
N ASP A 52 -10.37 -4.23 2.42
CA ASP A 52 -9.67 -3.10 3.05
C ASP A 52 -8.17 -3.17 2.79
N TYR A 53 -7.62 -2.08 2.28
CA TYR A 53 -6.21 -1.85 2.00
C TYR A 53 -5.88 -0.35 2.01
N ASP A 54 -6.63 0.39 2.83
CA ASP A 54 -6.45 1.83 2.99
C ASP A 54 -5.16 2.15 3.77
N ALA A 55 -4.71 3.40 3.68
CA ALA A 55 -3.50 3.87 4.37
C ALA A 55 -3.58 3.62 5.89
N ASP A 56 -4.74 3.84 6.50
CA ASP A 56 -4.93 3.65 7.94
C ASP A 56 -4.78 2.18 8.35
N ALA A 57 -5.36 1.26 7.58
CA ALA A 57 -5.24 -0.18 7.82
C ALA A 57 -3.79 -0.65 7.66
N ALA A 58 -3.10 -0.16 6.63
CA ALA A 58 -1.69 -0.41 6.40
C ALA A 58 -0.81 0.13 7.54
N MET A 59 -1.04 1.37 7.97
CA MET A 59 -0.30 2.01 9.04
C MET A 59 -0.53 1.32 10.39
N ALA A 60 -1.75 0.86 10.67
CA ALA A 60 -2.03 0.09 11.88
C ALA A 60 -1.24 -1.22 11.94
N ILE A 61 -1.10 -1.92 10.80
CA ILE A 61 -0.29 -3.13 10.71
C ILE A 61 1.20 -2.80 10.90
N ALA A 62 1.70 -1.75 10.26
CA ALA A 62 3.09 -1.30 10.40
C ALA A 62 3.42 -0.89 11.85
N SER A 63 2.54 -0.13 12.49
CA SER A 63 2.66 0.29 13.88
C SER A 63 2.69 -0.91 14.83
N GLY A 64 1.82 -1.90 14.61
CA GLY A 64 1.84 -3.14 15.38
C GLY A 64 3.14 -3.95 15.21
N TYR A 65 3.76 -3.90 14.02
CA TYR A 65 5.04 -4.57 13.77
C TYR A 65 6.23 -3.85 14.40
N TYR A 66 6.34 -2.53 14.23
CA TYR A 66 7.47 -1.75 14.73
C TYR A 66 7.36 -1.41 16.23
N GLY A 67 6.15 -1.42 16.80
CA GLY A 67 5.89 -1.14 18.21
C GLY A 67 6.41 0.23 18.61
N ASP A 68 7.20 0.27 19.70
CA ASP A 68 7.79 1.51 20.22
C ASP A 68 8.77 2.20 19.23
N ASN A 69 9.22 1.50 18.18
CA ASN A 69 10.10 2.05 17.15
C ASN A 69 9.34 2.54 15.91
N PHE A 70 8.01 2.59 15.94
CA PHE A 70 7.22 3.05 14.82
C PHE A 70 7.46 4.55 14.56
N ASP A 71 7.82 4.88 13.32
CA ASP A 71 7.91 6.25 12.80
C ASP A 71 6.96 6.38 11.62
N GLU A 72 5.90 7.18 11.80
CA GLU A 72 4.87 7.43 10.77
C GLU A 72 5.45 8.02 9.47
N ASN A 73 6.64 8.61 9.50
CA ASN A 73 7.30 9.17 8.33
C ASN A 73 8.29 8.19 7.67
N ASN A 74 8.59 7.06 8.33
CA ASN A 74 9.60 6.10 7.90
C ASN A 74 9.28 4.68 8.38
N TYR A 75 8.19 4.13 7.86
CA TYR A 75 7.71 2.79 8.22
C TYR A 75 7.74 1.80 7.05
N ALA A 76 8.44 2.11 5.96
CA ALA A 76 8.62 1.16 4.86
C ALA A 76 9.18 -0.18 5.38
N PHE A 77 8.58 -1.30 5.00
CA PHE A 77 9.11 -2.61 5.40
C PHE A 77 10.53 -2.78 4.87
N SER A 78 11.49 -2.77 5.77
CA SER A 78 12.90 -2.95 5.47
C SER A 78 13.29 -4.41 5.64
N GLY A 79 13.81 -5.04 4.60
CA GLY A 79 14.29 -6.42 4.69
C GLY A 79 14.44 -7.07 3.32
N ASN A 80 15.01 -8.27 3.31
CA ASN A 80 15.10 -9.08 2.10
C ASN A 80 13.89 -10.02 1.98
N GLY A 81 13.86 -10.86 0.93
CA GLY A 81 12.73 -11.77 0.71
C GLY A 81 12.53 -12.83 1.81
N HIS A 82 13.54 -13.14 2.63
CA HIS A 82 13.37 -13.99 3.81
C HIS A 82 12.59 -13.27 4.90
N ASP A 83 12.91 -12.00 5.17
CA ASP A 83 12.27 -11.20 6.23
C ASP A 83 10.79 -10.97 5.92
N HIS A 84 10.47 -10.66 4.67
CA HIS A 84 9.08 -10.50 4.21
C HIS A 84 8.27 -11.80 4.36
N LYS A 85 8.86 -12.94 3.97
CA LYS A 85 8.21 -14.25 4.12
C LYS A 85 7.99 -14.61 5.58
N LYS A 86 9.00 -14.36 6.42
CA LYS A 86 8.93 -14.62 7.86
C LYS A 86 7.85 -13.77 8.51
N PHE A 87 7.81 -12.47 8.19
CA PHE A 87 6.75 -11.58 8.66
C PHE A 87 5.37 -12.08 8.24
N ALA A 88 5.13 -12.29 6.94
CA ALA A 88 3.83 -12.70 6.43
C ALA A 88 3.38 -14.03 7.05
N SER A 89 4.28 -15.02 7.14
CA SER A 89 3.99 -16.29 7.80
C SER A 89 3.55 -16.10 9.24
N ASN A 90 4.29 -15.31 10.03
CA ASN A 90 3.96 -15.08 11.44
C ASN A 90 2.64 -14.32 11.60
N PHE A 91 2.47 -13.24 10.84
CA PHE A 91 1.29 -12.37 10.89
C PHE A 91 0.01 -13.16 10.60
N PHE A 92 -0.01 -13.94 9.51
CA PHE A 92 -1.20 -14.69 9.12
C PHE A 92 -1.42 -15.96 9.95
N SER A 93 -0.35 -16.63 10.42
CA SER A 93 -0.49 -17.80 11.30
C SER A 93 -1.07 -17.48 12.68
N GLY A 94 -0.88 -16.24 13.14
CA GLY A 94 -1.43 -15.75 14.42
C GLY A 94 -2.77 -15.04 14.28
N SER A 95 -3.34 -14.95 13.07
CA SER A 95 -4.60 -14.25 12.84
C SER A 95 -5.78 -15.11 13.30
N GLU A 96 -6.50 -14.66 14.33
CA GLU A 96 -7.76 -15.27 14.77
C GLU A 96 -8.90 -15.02 13.76
N GLU A 97 -8.79 -13.93 13.00
CA GLU A 97 -9.68 -13.58 11.91
C GLU A 97 -9.24 -14.30 10.62
N GLY A 98 -10.19 -14.86 9.88
CA GLY A 98 -9.89 -15.52 8.60
C GLY A 98 -9.28 -14.55 7.58
N TYR A 99 -8.23 -14.99 6.88
CA TYR A 99 -7.54 -14.24 5.85
C TYR A 99 -7.59 -14.99 4.51
N CYS A 100 -7.28 -14.29 3.41
CA CYS A 100 -7.20 -14.90 2.10
C CYS A 100 -5.77 -15.31 1.74
N SER A 101 -5.65 -16.51 1.18
CA SER A 101 -4.41 -16.93 0.53
C SER A 101 -4.13 -16.06 -0.70
N GLY A 102 -2.86 -15.87 -1.00
CA GLY A 102 -2.45 -14.98 -2.08
C GLY A 102 -0.94 -14.92 -2.27
N GLN A 103 -0.53 -14.12 -3.25
CA GLN A 103 0.88 -13.92 -3.57
C GLN A 103 1.18 -12.43 -3.65
N ILE A 104 2.27 -12.01 -3.00
CA ILE A 104 2.78 -10.65 -3.06
C ILE A 104 4.08 -10.68 -3.86
N LEU A 105 4.15 -9.87 -4.92
CA LEU A 105 5.38 -9.61 -5.66
C LEU A 105 6.05 -8.37 -5.07
N VAL A 106 7.32 -8.51 -4.69
CA VAL A 106 8.17 -7.37 -4.32
C VAL A 106 9.24 -7.22 -5.38
N PHE A 107 9.39 -6.03 -5.96
CA PHE A 107 10.26 -5.77 -7.10
C PHE A 107 10.77 -4.33 -7.10
N ASN A 108 11.78 -4.03 -7.92
CA ASN A 108 12.25 -2.66 -8.11
C ASN A 108 11.47 -1.99 -9.26
N PRO A 109 10.56 -1.04 -8.96
CA PRO A 109 9.70 -0.43 -9.96
C PRO A 109 10.46 0.41 -11.00
N ASN A 110 11.62 0.97 -10.65
CA ASN A 110 12.43 1.79 -11.58
C ASN A 110 13.10 0.97 -12.69
N THR A 111 13.17 -0.35 -12.53
CA THR A 111 13.84 -1.25 -13.46
C THR A 111 12.88 -2.22 -14.15
N THR A 112 11.58 -2.14 -13.85
CA THR A 112 10.56 -3.02 -14.42
C THR A 112 9.82 -2.31 -15.55
N PRO A 113 9.98 -2.77 -16.81
CA PRO A 113 9.27 -2.24 -17.97
C PRO A 113 7.76 -2.11 -17.76
N GLY A 114 7.19 -0.99 -18.21
CA GLY A 114 5.76 -0.72 -18.10
C GLY A 114 5.31 -0.22 -16.72
N TRP A 115 6.23 -0.13 -15.74
CA TRP A 115 5.97 0.52 -14.47
C TRP A 115 6.56 1.92 -14.47
N SER A 116 5.74 2.93 -14.20
CA SER A 116 6.23 4.27 -13.88
C SER A 116 6.78 4.23 -12.46
N GLY A 117 8.12 4.14 -12.35
CA GLY A 117 8.82 4.20 -11.08
C GLY A 117 8.33 5.36 -10.22
N ASN A 118 8.03 5.07 -8.96
CA ASN A 118 7.61 6.00 -7.92
C ASN A 118 8.81 6.62 -7.15
N GLY A 119 10.05 6.38 -7.62
CA GLY A 119 11.27 6.83 -6.94
C GLY A 119 11.77 5.91 -5.82
N THR A 120 11.12 4.78 -5.54
CA THR A 120 11.59 3.79 -4.55
C THR A 120 12.35 2.64 -5.20
N SER A 121 13.33 2.07 -4.50
CA SER A 121 14.06 0.88 -4.99
C SER A 121 13.33 -0.44 -4.75
N SER A 122 12.13 -0.39 -4.16
CA SER A 122 11.30 -1.56 -3.83
C SER A 122 9.82 -1.15 -3.79
N HIS A 123 8.96 -1.94 -4.42
CA HIS A 123 7.51 -1.80 -4.43
C HIS A 123 6.85 -3.18 -4.30
N ALA A 124 5.68 -3.24 -3.66
CA ALA A 124 4.95 -4.47 -3.42
C ALA A 124 3.55 -4.41 -4.04
N VAL A 125 3.14 -5.49 -4.71
CA VAL A 125 1.84 -5.62 -5.39
C VAL A 125 1.26 -7.02 -5.20
N ILE A 126 -0.06 -7.15 -5.32
CA ILE A 126 -0.75 -8.44 -5.26
C ILE A 126 -0.71 -9.11 -6.63
N ILE A 127 -0.20 -10.34 -6.73
CA ILE A 127 -0.39 -11.17 -7.92
C ILE A 127 -1.78 -11.77 -7.87
N LYS A 128 -2.68 -11.31 -8.75
CA LYS A 128 -4.07 -11.79 -8.84
C LYS A 128 -4.18 -13.11 -9.57
N ARG A 129 -3.40 -13.26 -10.65
CA ARG A 129 -3.35 -14.47 -11.48
C ARG A 129 -2.12 -14.47 -12.39
N TYR A 130 -1.92 -15.59 -13.06
CA TYR A 130 -1.00 -15.69 -14.20
C TYR A 130 -1.81 -15.75 -15.50
N ASP A 131 -1.36 -15.03 -16.52
CA ASP A 131 -1.94 -15.15 -17.86
C ASP A 131 -1.52 -16.47 -18.54
N LYS A 132 -2.06 -16.74 -19.74
CA LYS A 132 -1.74 -17.96 -20.51
C LYS A 132 -0.26 -18.08 -20.89
N SER A 133 0.48 -16.97 -20.89
CA SER A 133 1.91 -16.92 -21.21
C SER A 133 2.78 -17.04 -19.96
N GLY A 134 2.17 -17.16 -18.77
CA GLY A 134 2.86 -17.19 -17.49
C GLY A 134 3.31 -15.83 -16.97
N ASN A 135 2.82 -14.72 -17.54
CA ASN A 135 3.05 -13.39 -17.00
C ASN A 135 2.18 -13.15 -15.76
N MET A 136 2.65 -12.30 -14.86
CA MET A 136 1.94 -11.96 -13.63
C MET A 136 0.95 -10.84 -13.92
N VAL A 137 -0.33 -11.09 -13.68
CA VAL A 137 -1.33 -10.03 -13.61
C VAL A 137 -1.42 -9.56 -12.18
N VAL A 138 -1.02 -8.32 -11.95
CA VAL A 138 -0.87 -7.72 -10.62
C VAL A 138 -1.87 -6.61 -10.38
N PHE A 139 -2.22 -6.41 -9.12
CA PHE A 139 -3.03 -5.31 -8.62
C PHE A 139 -2.20 -4.52 -7.61
N ASP A 140 -2.19 -3.20 -7.73
CA ASP A 140 -1.52 -2.29 -6.78
C ASP A 140 -2.55 -1.73 -5.79
N PRO A 141 -2.57 -2.20 -4.53
CA PRO A 141 -3.49 -1.66 -3.53
C PRO A 141 -3.26 -0.17 -3.22
N GLN A 142 -2.08 0.37 -3.53
CA GLN A 142 -1.77 1.78 -3.34
C GLN A 142 -2.32 2.67 -4.46
N ASN A 143 -2.66 2.07 -5.61
CA ASN A 143 -3.22 2.76 -6.75
C ASN A 143 -4.32 1.95 -7.45
N PRO A 144 -5.43 1.66 -6.74
CA PRO A 144 -6.46 0.73 -7.21
C PRO A 144 -7.19 1.21 -8.48
N GLU A 145 -7.24 2.53 -8.69
CA GLU A 145 -7.91 3.17 -9.83
C GLU A 145 -7.24 2.86 -11.17
N GLU A 146 -5.94 2.54 -11.18
CA GLU A 146 -5.24 2.14 -12.40
C GLU A 146 -5.49 0.68 -12.80
N GLY A 147 -6.14 -0.10 -11.92
CA GLY A 147 -6.58 -1.46 -12.21
C GLY A 147 -5.46 -2.50 -12.20
N GLU A 148 -5.52 -3.44 -13.14
CA GLU A 148 -4.58 -4.56 -13.20
C GLU A 148 -3.49 -4.33 -14.24
N PHE A 149 -2.25 -4.65 -13.86
CA PHE A 149 -1.07 -4.55 -14.70
C PHE A 149 -0.52 -5.91 -15.06
N VAL A 150 0.15 -6.02 -16.21
CA VAL A 150 0.85 -7.24 -16.61
C VAL A 150 2.35 -7.01 -16.48
N ILE A 151 2.98 -7.77 -15.59
CA ILE A 151 4.44 -7.82 -15.45
C ILE A 151 4.92 -9.16 -16.02
N LYS A 152 5.79 -9.10 -17.03
CA LYS A 152 6.40 -10.32 -17.55
C LYS A 152 7.40 -10.86 -16.54
N ARG A 153 7.44 -12.18 -16.40
CA ARG A 153 8.38 -12.83 -15.48
C ARG A 153 9.85 -12.62 -15.84
N SER A 154 10.14 -12.37 -17.12
CA SER A 154 11.49 -12.00 -17.58
C SER A 154 11.91 -10.59 -17.20
N ASP A 155 10.93 -9.74 -16.86
CA ASP A 155 11.11 -8.28 -16.74
C ASP A 155 11.23 -7.84 -15.27
N VAL A 156 11.07 -8.78 -14.32
CA VAL A 156 11.35 -8.54 -12.90
C VAL A 156 12.85 -8.61 -12.63
N SER A 157 13.36 -7.60 -11.92
CA SER A 157 14.78 -7.48 -11.56
C SER A 157 15.31 -8.68 -10.77
N SER A 158 16.63 -8.91 -10.80
CA SER A 158 17.28 -10.03 -10.10
C SER A 158 17.09 -10.06 -8.57
N GLY A 159 16.67 -8.94 -7.97
CA GLY A 159 16.31 -8.85 -6.55
C GLY A 159 14.82 -9.05 -6.25
N ALA A 160 13.97 -9.23 -7.26
CA ALA A 160 12.55 -9.43 -7.06
C ALA A 160 12.25 -10.80 -6.46
N PHE A 161 11.21 -10.88 -5.63
CA PHE A 161 10.79 -12.11 -4.99
C PHE A 161 9.28 -12.16 -4.81
N VAL A 162 8.77 -13.38 -4.68
CA VAL A 162 7.35 -13.63 -4.38
C VAL A 162 7.22 -14.18 -2.97
N VAL A 163 6.30 -13.59 -2.21
CA VAL A 163 5.85 -14.07 -0.90
C VAL A 163 4.52 -14.78 -1.12
N ASN A 164 4.41 -16.01 -0.60
CA ASN A 164 3.17 -16.79 -0.68
C ASN A 164 2.53 -16.79 0.70
N VAL A 165 1.27 -16.35 0.76
CA VAL A 165 0.40 -16.44 1.93
C VAL A 165 -0.54 -17.62 1.69
N LYS A 166 -0.57 -18.58 2.61
CA LYS A 166 -1.33 -19.82 2.50
C LYS A 166 -2.30 -19.97 3.64
#